data_AF-A0A5J4RW12-F1
#
_entry.id   AF-A0A5J4RW12-F1
#
_cell.length_a   1.000
_cell.length_b   1.000
_cell.length_c   1.000
_cell.angle_alpha   90.00
_cell.angle_beta   90.00
_cell.angle_gamma   90.00
#
_symmetry.space_group_name_H-M   'P 1'
#
loop_
_entity.id
_entity.type
_entity.pdbx_description
1 polymer ?
#
loop_
_entity_poly.entity_id
_entity_poly.type
_entity_poly.pdbx_seq_one_letter_code
_entity_poly.pdbx_strand_id
1 'polypeptide(L)'
;MQERDSNVTAEKIKNEFLGVAETRHNLLELFQRQNEDIKKLIGMGKSKATYQKYEVTRTRLTDFIKERYNLSDIALKEINHLFITDFEVYLRTSCRCNPNTAAKFIQLFKRIIILAKNNGWIALDPFTNYKIHFAKVDRGYLTQEEIEVIMNKPFATKRLEQVRDIFVFSCFTNLLQ
;
A
#
# COMPACT_ATOMS: atom_id res chain seq x y z
N MET A 1 4.06 48.19 25.25
CA MET A 1 4.88 48.37 24.03
C MET A 1 4.90 47.04 23.31
N GLN A 2 4.28 46.99 22.13
CA GLN A 2 4.43 45.89 21.18
C GLN A 2 5.76 46.11 20.44
N GLU A 3 6.61 45.09 20.37
CA GLU A 3 7.53 44.96 19.24
C GLU A 3 7.36 43.57 18.64
N ARG A 4 6.98 43.58 17.36
CA ARG A 4 6.74 42.45 16.49
C ARG A 4 8.06 42.03 15.85
N ASP A 5 8.30 40.72 15.86
CA ASP A 5 8.44 39.89 14.66
C ASP A 5 9.30 40.42 13.49
N SER A 6 10.38 39.72 13.14
CA SER A 6 10.71 39.31 11.76
C SER A 6 12.17 38.89 11.58
N ASN A 7 12.51 37.67 12.01
CA ASN A 7 13.54 36.90 11.31
C ASN A 7 12.92 36.23 10.07
N VAL A 8 12.27 37.05 9.23
CA VAL A 8 11.92 36.65 7.87
C VAL A 8 13.21 36.83 7.08
N THR A 9 14.03 35.78 7.07
CA THR A 9 15.31 35.78 6.34
C THR A 9 15.07 36.27 4.91
N ALA A 10 15.93 37.16 4.42
CA ALA A 10 15.84 37.70 3.05
C ALA A 10 15.71 36.60 1.97
N GLU A 11 16.12 35.36 2.27
CA GLU A 11 15.86 34.17 1.46
C GLU A 11 14.39 33.79 1.32
N LYS A 12 13.58 33.87 2.40
CA LYS A 12 12.13 33.63 2.33
C LYS A 12 11.45 34.67 1.45
N ILE A 13 11.80 35.95 1.63
CA ILE A 13 11.25 37.05 0.83
C ILE A 13 11.72 36.94 -0.63
N LYS A 14 12.98 36.57 -0.87
CA LYS A 14 13.52 36.33 -2.22
C LYS A 14 12.81 35.15 -2.91
N ASN A 15 12.49 34.08 -2.20
CA ASN A 15 11.75 32.94 -2.73
C ASN A 15 10.28 33.29 -3.03
N GLU A 16 9.67 34.17 -2.23
CA GLU A 16 8.30 34.63 -2.41
C GLU A 16 8.18 35.71 -3.51
N PHE A 17 9.19 36.58 -3.64
CA PHE A 17 9.22 37.70 -4.60
C PHE A 17 9.69 37.30 -6.00
N LEU A 18 10.52 36.26 -6.16
CA LEU A 18 10.98 35.76 -7.46
C LEU A 18 9.97 34.81 -8.15
N GLY A 19 8.79 34.61 -7.58
CA GLY A 19 7.80 33.68 -8.15
C GLY A 19 8.37 32.27 -8.24
N VAL A 20 8.99 31.77 -7.15
CA VAL A 20 9.37 30.35 -7.06
C VAL A 20 8.10 29.55 -7.29
N ALA A 21 8.07 28.88 -8.45
CA ALA A 21 6.99 28.03 -8.92
C ALA A 21 6.35 27.30 -7.74
N GLU A 22 5.01 27.30 -7.64
CA GLU A 22 4.30 26.43 -6.70
C GLU A 22 5.00 25.07 -6.69
N THR A 23 5.59 24.70 -5.55
CA THR A 23 6.38 23.47 -5.46
C THR A 23 5.49 22.30 -5.87
N ARG A 24 5.66 21.83 -7.10
CA ARG A 24 4.75 20.84 -7.69
C ARG A 24 5.11 19.48 -7.14
N HIS A 25 4.39 19.07 -6.09
CA HIS A 25 4.56 17.76 -5.48
C HIS A 25 3.84 16.68 -6.31
N ASN A 26 4.60 15.67 -6.76
CA ASN A 26 4.08 14.58 -7.58
C ASN A 26 3.86 13.29 -6.77
N LEU A 27 2.94 12.45 -7.26
CA LEU A 27 2.51 11.25 -6.57
C LEU A 27 3.58 10.16 -6.53
N LEU A 28 4.17 9.80 -7.67
CA LEU A 28 5.11 8.67 -7.74
C LEU A 28 6.44 9.01 -7.09
N GLU A 29 6.84 10.28 -7.13
CA GLU A 29 7.98 10.81 -6.37
C GLU A 29 7.76 10.68 -4.85
N LEU A 30 6.61 11.13 -4.33
CA LEU A 30 6.27 10.97 -2.92
C LEU A 30 6.22 9.48 -2.53
N PHE A 31 5.62 8.65 -3.37
CA PHE A 31 5.56 7.21 -3.14
C PHE A 31 6.97 6.60 -3.07
N GLN A 32 7.86 6.98 -3.99
CA GLN A 32 9.25 6.51 -4.02
C GLN A 32 9.98 6.85 -2.72
N ARG A 33 9.90 8.11 -2.28
CA ARG A 33 10.49 8.55 -1.01
C ARG A 33 9.97 7.74 0.18
N GLN A 34 8.65 7.51 0.24
CA GLN A 34 8.06 6.69 1.30
C GLN A 34 8.56 5.24 1.26
N ASN A 35 8.76 4.67 0.07
CA ASN A 35 9.28 3.32 -0.07
C ASN A 35 10.73 3.21 0.41
N GLU A 36 11.56 4.21 0.13
CA GLU A 36 12.94 4.29 0.62
C GLU A 36 12.99 4.33 2.15
N ASP A 37 12.11 5.11 2.78
CA ASP A 37 12.04 5.17 4.24
C ASP A 37 11.53 3.85 4.83
N ILE A 38 10.53 3.21 4.21
CA ILE A 38 10.09 1.86 4.61
C ILE A 38 11.22 0.84 4.49
N LYS A 39 12.05 0.95 3.44
CA LYS A 39 13.20 0.05 3.21
C LYS A 39 14.24 0.18 4.32
N LYS A 40 14.54 1.40 4.76
CA LYS A 40 15.46 1.66 5.88
C LYS A 40 14.95 1.06 7.19
N LEU A 41 13.63 0.97 7.36
CA LEU A 41 13.00 0.42 8.57
C LEU A 41 12.84 -1.11 8.56
N ILE A 42 13.33 -1.81 7.53
CA ILE A 42 13.31 -3.27 7.50
C ILE A 42 14.19 -3.83 8.63
N GLY A 43 13.63 -4.71 9.46
CA GLY A 43 14.31 -5.24 10.64
C GLY A 43 14.15 -4.38 11.90
N MET A 44 13.61 -3.17 11.79
CA MET A 44 13.31 -2.25 12.91
C MET A 44 11.80 -2.02 13.08
N GLY A 45 10.98 -2.99 12.68
CA GLY A 45 9.52 -2.91 12.79
C GLY A 45 8.78 -2.86 11.45
N LYS A 46 9.49 -2.81 10.32
CA LYS A 46 8.93 -3.15 9.00
C LYS A 46 9.46 -4.48 8.49
N SER A 47 8.60 -5.23 7.82
CA SER A 47 8.98 -6.49 7.17
C SER A 47 9.30 -6.27 5.69
N LYS A 48 10.18 -7.11 5.14
CA LYS A 48 10.49 -7.12 3.69
C LYS A 48 9.23 -7.31 2.84
N ALA A 49 8.30 -8.16 3.30
CA ALA A 49 7.01 -8.36 2.64
C ALA A 49 6.15 -7.09 2.60
N THR A 50 6.24 -6.21 3.61
CA THR A 50 5.54 -4.92 3.59
C THR A 50 6.14 -4.01 2.53
N TYR A 51 7.47 -3.85 2.52
CA TYR A 51 8.17 -3.07 1.49
C TYR A 51 7.83 -3.54 0.07
N GLN A 52 7.85 -4.85 -0.18
CA GLN A 52 7.50 -5.42 -1.49
C GLN A 52 6.08 -5.04 -1.95
N LYS A 53 5.09 -5.05 -1.05
CA LYS A 53 3.72 -4.63 -1.39
C LYS A 53 3.65 -3.15 -1.78
N TYR A 54 4.41 -2.30 -1.10
CA TYR A 54 4.52 -0.88 -1.43
C TYR A 54 5.18 -0.67 -2.81
N GLU A 55 6.27 -1.39 -3.11
CA GLU A 55 6.93 -1.36 -4.43
C GLU A 55 5.99 -1.80 -5.56
N VAL A 56 5.28 -2.91 -5.37
CA VAL A 56 4.30 -3.39 -6.36
C VAL A 56 3.18 -2.36 -6.56
N THR A 57 2.67 -1.77 -5.47
CA THR A 57 1.62 -0.73 -5.57
C THR A 57 2.10 0.48 -6.37
N ARG A 58 3.31 0.96 -6.10
CA ARG A 58 3.92 2.06 -6.84
C ARG A 58 4.05 1.71 -8.33
N THR A 59 4.54 0.51 -8.63
CA THR A 59 4.66 0.02 -10.03
C THR A 59 3.30 0.03 -10.73
N ARG A 60 2.24 -0.48 -10.08
CA ARG A 60 0.88 -0.46 -10.67
C ARG A 60 0.35 0.95 -10.89
N LEU A 61 0.64 1.88 -9.99
CA LEU A 61 0.30 3.29 -10.19
C LEU A 61 1.07 3.89 -11.37
N THR A 62 2.37 3.62 -11.49
CA THR A 62 3.18 4.07 -12.63
C THR A 62 2.61 3.57 -13.95
N ASP A 63 2.32 2.27 -14.05
CA ASP A 63 1.75 1.66 -15.26
C ASP A 63 0.39 2.28 -15.59
N PHE A 64 -0.48 2.41 -14.60
CA PHE A 64 -1.80 3.05 -14.75
C PHE A 64 -1.70 4.50 -15.24
N ILE A 65 -0.83 5.31 -14.61
CA ILE A 65 -0.64 6.72 -14.98
C ILE A 65 -0.16 6.83 -16.42
N LYS A 66 0.78 5.97 -16.81
CA LYS A 66 1.31 5.95 -18.16
C LYS A 66 0.26 5.48 -19.18
N GLU A 67 -0.51 4.44 -18.88
CA GLU A 67 -1.53 3.92 -19.80
C GLU A 67 -2.72 4.88 -19.96
N ARG A 68 -3.21 5.45 -18.86
CA ARG A 68 -4.45 6.24 -18.84
C ARG A 68 -4.24 7.71 -19.19
N TYR A 69 -3.11 8.29 -18.79
CA TYR A 69 -2.84 9.73 -18.92
C TYR A 69 -1.62 10.02 -19.82
N ASN A 70 -0.87 9.00 -20.24
CA ASN A 70 0.40 9.15 -20.98
C ASN A 70 1.41 10.06 -20.28
N LEU A 71 1.45 9.99 -18.94
CA LEU A 71 2.37 10.76 -18.11
C LEU A 71 3.39 9.82 -17.45
N SER A 72 4.57 10.38 -17.12
CA SER A 72 5.57 9.68 -16.31
C SER A 72 5.30 9.79 -14.81
N ASP A 73 4.58 10.83 -14.39
CA ASP A 73 4.11 11.08 -13.02
C ASP A 73 2.90 12.04 -13.08
N ILE A 74 2.20 12.19 -11.97
CA ILE A 74 1.01 13.04 -11.85
C ILE A 74 1.10 13.92 -10.60
N ALA A 75 0.65 15.17 -10.71
CA ALA A 75 0.63 16.07 -9.56
C ALA A 75 -0.38 15.60 -8.52
N LEU A 76 -0.05 15.72 -7.24
CA LEU A 76 -0.95 15.32 -6.15
C LEU A 76 -2.29 16.07 -6.18
N LYS A 77 -2.31 17.31 -6.67
CA LYS A 77 -3.51 18.13 -6.84
C LYS A 77 -4.51 17.57 -7.87
N GLU A 78 -4.04 16.76 -8.83
CA GLU A 78 -4.89 16.13 -9.86
C GLU A 78 -5.59 14.86 -9.36
N ILE A 79 -5.20 14.36 -8.17
CA ILE A 79 -5.80 13.16 -7.61
C ILE A 79 -7.17 13.48 -7.03
N ASN A 80 -8.21 13.03 -7.71
CA ASN A 80 -9.60 13.18 -7.30
C ASN A 80 -10.27 11.82 -7.10
N HIS A 81 -11.57 11.83 -6.77
CA HIS A 81 -12.33 10.59 -6.57
C HIS A 81 -12.33 9.69 -7.81
N LEU A 82 -12.46 10.27 -9.01
CA LEU A 82 -12.47 9.53 -10.27
C LEU A 82 -11.14 8.83 -10.54
N PHE A 83 -10.01 9.47 -10.23
CA PHE A 83 -8.69 8.85 -10.32
C PHE A 83 -8.62 7.57 -9.47
N ILE A 84 -9.13 7.63 -8.24
CA ILE A 84 -9.13 6.49 -7.31
C ILE A 84 -9.99 5.35 -7.85
N THR A 85 -11.20 5.64 -8.34
CA THR A 85 -12.11 4.63 -8.89
C THR A 85 -11.58 4.03 -10.18
N ASP A 86 -11.02 4.85 -11.08
CA ASP A 86 -10.40 4.37 -12.32
C ASP A 86 -9.19 3.48 -12.02
N PHE A 87 -8.39 3.83 -11.01
CA PHE A 87 -7.27 2.99 -10.59
C PHE A 87 -7.75 1.66 -10.00
N GLU A 88 -8.83 1.63 -9.21
CA GLU A 88 -9.42 0.38 -8.74
C GLU A 88 -9.90 -0.51 -9.90
N VAL A 89 -10.58 0.08 -10.89
CA VAL A 89 -11.02 -0.63 -12.09
C VAL A 89 -9.82 -1.18 -12.86
N TYR A 90 -8.76 -0.40 -13.03
CA TYR A 90 -7.51 -0.83 -13.67
C TYR A 90 -6.87 -2.03 -12.95
N LEU A 91 -6.83 -2.00 -11.62
CA LEU A 91 -6.31 -3.11 -10.83
C LEU A 91 -7.10 -4.40 -11.06
N ARG A 92 -8.43 -4.31 -11.19
CA ARG A 92 -9.30 -5.48 -11.37
C ARG A 92 -9.31 -6.00 -12.81
N THR A 93 -9.18 -5.11 -13.79
CA THR A 93 -9.32 -5.43 -15.22
C THR A 93 -7.96 -5.73 -15.87
N SER A 94 -7.09 -4.73 -15.98
CA SER A 94 -5.77 -4.85 -16.60
C SER A 94 -4.80 -5.68 -15.77
N CYS A 95 -4.75 -5.45 -14.46
CA CYS A 95 -3.85 -6.22 -13.58
C CYS A 95 -4.42 -7.56 -13.10
N ARG A 96 -5.69 -7.86 -13.43
CA ARG A 96 -6.43 -9.07 -13.01
C ARG A 96 -6.31 -9.38 -11.51
N CYS A 97 -6.23 -8.34 -10.68
CA CYS A 97 -6.16 -8.53 -9.23
C CYS A 97 -7.53 -8.99 -8.72
N ASN A 98 -7.51 -9.98 -7.82
CA ASN A 98 -8.70 -10.31 -7.06
C ASN A 98 -9.14 -9.11 -6.19
N PRO A 99 -10.42 -9.06 -5.74
CA PRO A 99 -10.96 -7.92 -5.02
C PRO A 99 -10.15 -7.52 -3.77
N ASN A 100 -9.68 -8.50 -2.99
CA ASN A 100 -8.93 -8.23 -1.77
C ASN A 100 -7.51 -7.71 -2.04
N THR A 101 -6.86 -8.22 -3.08
CA THR A 101 -5.56 -7.72 -3.53
C THR A 101 -5.69 -6.29 -4.03
N ALA A 102 -6.71 -5.98 -4.85
CA ALA A 102 -6.98 -4.63 -5.30
C ALA A 102 -7.25 -3.69 -4.11
N ALA A 103 -8.12 -4.09 -3.18
CA ALA A 103 -8.40 -3.34 -1.96
C ALA A 103 -7.14 -3.09 -1.12
N LYS A 104 -6.19 -4.03 -1.06
CA LYS A 104 -4.89 -3.82 -0.39
C LYS A 104 -4.04 -2.77 -1.09
N PHE A 105 -3.98 -2.77 -2.43
CA PHE A 105 -3.25 -1.73 -3.16
C PHE A 105 -3.89 -0.36 -2.99
N ILE A 106 -5.23 -0.25 -3.02
CA ILE A 106 -5.93 0.99 -2.72
C ILE A 106 -5.67 1.45 -1.27
N GLN A 107 -5.61 0.54 -0.31
CA GLN A 107 -5.26 0.86 1.07
C GLN A 107 -3.84 1.44 1.20
N LEU A 108 -2.89 0.92 0.44
CA LEU A 108 -1.52 1.43 0.42
C LEU A 108 -1.43 2.80 -0.27
N PHE A 109 -2.13 2.97 -1.38
CA PHE A 109 -2.25 4.27 -2.05
C PHE A 109 -2.87 5.33 -1.14
N LYS A 110 -3.96 5.01 -0.42
CA LYS A 110 -4.58 5.91 0.56
C LYS A 110 -3.59 6.40 1.61
N ARG A 111 -2.65 5.56 2.06
CA ARG A 111 -1.62 5.98 3.03
C ARG A 111 -0.69 7.05 2.47
N ILE A 112 -0.38 7.01 1.18
CA ILE A 112 0.44 8.03 0.50
C ILE A 112 -0.32 9.35 0.40
N ILE A 113 -1.62 9.30 0.09
CA ILE A 113 -2.47 10.50 0.07
C ILE A 113 -2.60 11.13 1.47
N ILE A 114 -2.75 10.32 2.52
CA ILE A 114 -2.75 10.81 3.90
C ILE A 114 -1.41 11.47 4.25
N LEU A 115 -0.29 10.90 3.82
CA LEU A 115 1.03 11.52 4.01
C LEU A 115 1.12 12.89 3.32
N ALA A 116 0.68 12.98 2.06
CA ALA A 116 0.62 14.26 1.33
C ALA A 116 -0.24 15.30 2.05
N LYS A 117 -1.41 14.90 2.55
CA LYS A 117 -2.31 15.76 3.31
C LYS A 117 -1.69 16.24 4.61
N ASN A 118 -1.06 15.34 5.37
CA ASN A 118 -0.42 15.68 6.64
C ASN A 118 0.76 16.66 6.45
N ASN A 119 1.42 16.62 5.29
CA ASN A 119 2.44 17.58 4.91
C ASN A 119 1.88 18.91 4.35
N GLY A 120 0.55 19.05 4.24
CA GLY A 120 -0.11 20.24 3.69
C GLY A 120 -0.02 20.38 2.17
N TRP A 121 0.38 19.33 1.44
CA TRP A 121 0.55 19.40 -0.02
C TRP A 121 -0.76 19.29 -0.80
N ILE A 122 -1.79 18.74 -0.14
CA ILE A 122 -3.17 18.74 -0.64
C ILE A 122 -4.10 19.24 0.47
N ALA A 123 -5.08 20.06 0.10
CA ALA A 123 -6.05 20.62 1.06
C ALA A 123 -7.20 19.64 1.35
N LEU A 124 -7.71 18.99 0.30
CA LEU A 124 -8.83 18.05 0.39
C LEU A 124 -8.33 16.61 0.23
N ASP A 125 -8.85 15.70 1.05
CA ASP A 125 -8.59 14.27 0.90
C ASP A 125 -9.51 13.67 -0.18
N PRO A 126 -8.99 13.20 -1.34
CA PRO A 126 -9.80 12.56 -2.37
C PRO A 126 -10.40 11.21 -1.92
N PHE A 127 -9.89 10.61 -0.84
CA PHE A 127 -10.44 9.40 -0.25
C PHE A 127 -11.58 9.64 0.75
N THR A 128 -11.98 10.90 1.03
CA THR A 128 -13.02 11.23 2.02
C THR A 128 -14.30 10.42 1.83
N ASN A 129 -14.78 10.33 0.58
CA ASN A 129 -16.02 9.64 0.23
C ASN A 129 -15.79 8.25 -0.39
N TYR A 130 -14.57 7.73 -0.37
CA TYR A 130 -14.24 6.43 -0.94
C TYR A 130 -14.10 5.37 0.17
N LYS A 131 -14.88 4.29 0.04
CA LYS A 131 -14.87 3.16 0.99
C LYS A 131 -14.12 1.97 0.38
N ILE A 132 -13.04 1.55 1.04
CA ILE A 132 -12.31 0.34 0.68
C ILE A 132 -13.05 -0.87 1.25
N HIS A 133 -13.52 -1.77 0.39
CA HIS A 133 -14.21 -2.99 0.80
C HIS A 133 -13.33 -4.23 0.60
N PHE A 134 -13.22 -5.05 1.64
CA PHE A 134 -12.62 -6.38 1.56
C PHE A 134 -13.75 -7.42 1.47
N ALA A 135 -13.67 -8.27 0.46
CA ALA A 135 -14.53 -9.45 0.37
C ALA A 135 -14.17 -10.41 1.51
N LYS A 136 -15.19 -10.87 2.25
CA LYS A 136 -15.00 -11.90 3.27
C LYS A 136 -14.52 -13.17 2.57
N VAL A 137 -13.32 -13.63 2.93
CA VAL A 137 -12.81 -14.93 2.49
C VAL A 137 -13.08 -15.90 3.60
N ASP A 138 -13.96 -16.87 3.34
CA ASP A 138 -14.00 -18.06 4.18
C ASP A 138 -12.75 -18.89 3.88
N ARG A 139 -11.88 -19.02 4.87
CA ARG A 139 -10.64 -19.80 4.71
C ARG A 139 -10.91 -21.31 4.87
N GLY A 140 -12.13 -21.70 5.21
CA GLY A 140 -12.44 -23.05 5.67
C GLY A 140 -11.72 -23.35 6.98
N TYR A 141 -12.11 -24.45 7.61
CA TYR A 141 -11.39 -25.09 8.69
C TYR A 141 -11.48 -26.58 8.47
N LEU A 142 -10.48 -27.32 8.94
CA LEU A 142 -10.55 -28.77 8.95
C LEU A 142 -11.38 -29.22 10.15
N THR A 143 -12.31 -30.13 9.90
CA THR A 143 -13.01 -30.91 10.92
C THR A 143 -12.06 -31.93 11.54
N GLN A 144 -12.42 -32.45 12.72
CA GLN A 144 -11.63 -33.47 13.40
C GLN A 144 -11.45 -34.72 12.52
N GLU A 145 -12.51 -35.11 11.82
CA GLU A 145 -12.52 -36.24 10.90
C GLU A 145 -11.57 -36.02 9.72
N GLU A 146 -11.52 -34.81 9.15
CA GLU A 146 -10.57 -34.48 8.08
C GLU A 146 -9.11 -34.49 8.56
N ILE A 147 -8.86 -34.06 9.80
CA ILE A 147 -7.52 -34.15 10.42
C ILE A 147 -7.11 -35.62 10.60
N GLU A 148 -8.02 -36.48 11.06
CA GLU A 148 -7.77 -37.92 11.23
C GLU A 148 -7.48 -38.61 9.89
N VAL A 149 -8.19 -38.23 8.82
CA VAL A 149 -7.92 -38.71 7.46
C VAL A 149 -6.52 -38.31 7.02
N ILE A 150 -6.10 -37.07 7.27
CA ILE A 150 -4.75 -36.59 6.92
C ILE A 150 -3.68 -37.34 7.73
N MET A 151 -3.92 -37.55 9.02
CA MET A 151 -3.01 -38.22 9.95
C MET A 151 -2.74 -39.68 9.53
N ASN A 152 -3.79 -40.41 9.13
CA ASN A 152 -3.68 -41.82 8.78
C ASN A 152 -3.35 -42.08 7.31
N LYS A 153 -3.25 -41.03 6.48
CA LYS A 153 -2.94 -41.18 5.06
C LYS A 153 -1.52 -41.74 4.86
N PRO A 154 -1.35 -42.84 4.11
CA PRO A 154 -0.03 -43.33 3.74
C PRO A 154 0.60 -42.40 2.69
N PHE A 155 1.88 -42.08 2.87
CA PHE A 155 2.65 -41.25 1.94
C PHE A 155 3.82 -42.04 1.36
N ALA A 156 4.10 -41.85 0.07
CA ALA A 156 5.16 -42.59 -0.62
C ALA A 156 6.59 -42.19 -0.21
N THR A 157 6.76 -41.08 0.52
CA THR A 157 8.09 -40.58 0.90
C THR A 157 8.10 -40.09 2.34
N LYS A 158 9.20 -40.35 3.05
CA LYS A 158 9.42 -39.90 4.44
C LYS A 158 9.34 -38.38 4.61
N ARG A 159 9.71 -37.61 3.58
CA ARG A 159 9.58 -36.15 3.57
C ARG A 159 8.11 -35.71 3.67
N LEU A 160 7.20 -36.40 2.98
CA LEU A 160 5.76 -36.08 3.04
C LEU A 160 5.15 -36.50 4.39
N GLU A 161 5.61 -37.62 4.98
CA GLU A 161 5.22 -38.01 6.33
C GLU A 161 5.63 -36.94 7.35
N GLN A 162 6.86 -36.42 7.27
CA GLN A 162 7.31 -35.32 8.14
C GLN A 162 6.46 -34.05 7.97
N VAL A 163 6.07 -33.70 6.74
CA VAL A 163 5.18 -32.56 6.49
C VAL A 163 3.80 -32.79 7.11
N ARG A 164 3.24 -34.00 6.98
CA ARG A 164 1.98 -34.38 7.65
C ARG A 164 2.12 -34.25 9.16
N ASP A 165 3.17 -34.80 9.75
CA ASP A 165 3.35 -34.82 11.20
C ASP A 165 3.48 -33.40 11.77
N ILE A 166 4.26 -32.53 11.11
CA ILE A 166 4.37 -31.11 11.50
C ILE A 166 3.04 -30.39 11.34
N PHE A 167 2.30 -30.65 10.25
CA PHE A 167 1.00 -30.04 10.01
C PHE A 167 -0.01 -30.45 11.08
N VAL A 168 -0.17 -31.75 11.33
CA VAL A 168 -1.07 -32.30 12.34
C VAL A 168 -0.69 -31.82 13.74
N PHE A 169 0.60 -31.83 14.09
CA PHE A 169 1.09 -31.26 15.35
C PHE A 169 0.69 -29.78 15.50
N SER A 170 0.82 -29.01 14.44
CA SER A 170 0.45 -27.58 14.44
C SER A 170 -1.06 -27.36 14.61
N CYS A 171 -1.90 -28.25 14.08
CA CYS A 171 -3.36 -28.22 14.32
C CYS A 171 -3.71 -28.45 15.80
N PHE A 172 -3.01 -29.35 16.50
CA PHE A 172 -3.26 -29.61 17.92
C PHE A 172 -2.68 -28.55 18.86
N THR A 173 -1.67 -27.80 18.42
CA THR A 173 -0.94 -26.82 19.24
C THR A 173 -1.29 -25.37 18.91
N ASN A 174 -2.19 -25.14 17.94
CA ASN A 174 -2.54 -23.81 17.43
C ASN A 174 -1.35 -22.97 16.93
N LEU A 175 -0.24 -23.60 16.52
CA LEU A 175 0.96 -22.90 16.03
C LEU A 175 0.75 -22.22 14.66
N LEU A 176 -0.28 -22.62 13.91
CA LEU A 176 -0.56 -22.12 12.55
C LEU A 176 -1.87 -21.30 12.44
N GLN A 177 -2.55 -21.02 13.55
CA GLN A 177 -3.76 -20.18 13.56
C GLN A 177 -3.44 -18.68 13.69
#